data_AF-A0YJB9-F1
#
_entry.id   AF-A0YJB9-F1
#
_cell.length_a   1.000
_cell.length_b   1.000
_cell.length_c   1.000
_cell.angle_alpha   90.00
_cell.angle_beta   90.00
_cell.angle_gamma   90.00
#
_symmetry.space_group_name_H-M   'P 1'
#
loop_
_entity.id
_entity.type
_entity.pdbx_description
1 polymer ?
#
loop_
_entity_poly.entity_id
_entity_poly.type
_entity_poly.pdbx_seq_one_letter_code
_entity_poly.pdbx_strand_id
1 'polypeptide(L)'
;EIQQQVLDEETVLLVYSLGRDRSFLWLVSTTEVKSYQLPKRSDIEALATSFLQEIQSLAVVPSSGEKLSQVLLSPVINQLGNKRLVIVGDGILQTVPFAALPISSPVSRPLNPPAPKPPIMGAFIDGGLVKMGDLEKINSPQIWGARGAINPQLKTSRPLNPPILGDLEKINSPQIWGARGATYTPLIVQHEIVNLPSASSLAILREQVQGRTPAPKKVVVIADPVFEENDARFQIASSTKTEINDVNQIVLRQSLENFLGKSFGRLQHTRQEAEAILALVPDNLERLALDFNANRTTATDSNLSQYQIVHFATHGLLNESQPELSGLVFSLYDEQGTEKAGFLQLSDIFNLTLSADLVVLSACQTGVGQEIRGEGLVSLTRGFMYAGAERVVVSLWAVADDSTSELMQNYYQKILQMDSNPATAMREVQLEMLQSDTRNAPFFWAPFVFQGEWKTGLSTR
;
A
#
# COMPACT_ATOMS: atom_id res chain seq x y z
N GLU A 1 -13.07 25.04 -1.95
CA GLU A 1 -11.78 24.37 -2.28
C GLU A 1 -11.94 22.85 -2.41
N ILE A 2 -11.54 22.01 -1.45
CA ILE A 2 -11.44 20.54 -1.60
C ILE A 2 -12.66 19.90 -2.32
N GLN A 3 -13.89 20.13 -1.85
CA GLN A 3 -15.10 19.56 -2.48
C GLN A 3 -15.32 19.95 -3.95
N GLN A 4 -14.79 21.10 -4.38
CA GLN A 4 -15.02 21.73 -5.68
C GLN A 4 -13.85 21.58 -6.65
N GLN A 5 -12.63 21.37 -6.13
CA GLN A 5 -11.37 21.35 -6.91
C GLN A 5 -10.64 20.01 -6.83
N VAL A 6 -10.89 19.20 -5.79
CA VAL A 6 -10.15 17.95 -5.55
C VAL A 6 -10.97 16.72 -5.96
N LEU A 7 -12.24 16.66 -5.58
CA LEU A 7 -13.09 15.46 -5.75
C LEU A 7 -13.78 15.40 -7.12
N ASP A 8 -14.53 14.31 -7.33
CA ASP A 8 -15.46 14.06 -8.43
C ASP A 8 -16.61 13.19 -7.90
N GLU A 9 -17.64 12.96 -8.71
CA GLU A 9 -18.85 12.26 -8.26
C GLU A 9 -18.58 10.79 -7.87
N GLU A 10 -17.57 10.15 -8.45
CA GLU A 10 -17.16 8.76 -8.18
C GLU A 10 -16.12 8.61 -7.06
N THR A 11 -15.79 9.69 -6.34
CA THR A 11 -14.77 9.69 -5.29
C THR A 11 -15.30 10.19 -3.95
N VAL A 12 -14.95 9.49 -2.87
CA VAL A 12 -15.18 9.91 -1.48
C VAL A 12 -13.83 10.06 -0.79
N LEU A 13 -13.63 11.19 -0.11
CA LEU A 13 -12.47 11.45 0.74
C LEU A 13 -12.82 11.15 2.21
N LEU A 14 -12.03 10.28 2.83
CA LEU A 14 -12.10 9.92 4.25
C LEU A 14 -10.87 10.49 4.95
N VAL A 15 -11.07 11.49 5.81
CA VAL A 15 -10.01 12.12 6.62
C VAL A 15 -10.13 11.63 8.05
N TYR A 16 -9.06 11.07 8.61
CA TYR A 16 -9.00 10.64 10.01
C TYR A 16 -8.20 11.64 10.85
N SER A 17 -8.53 11.74 12.15
CA SER A 17 -7.64 12.34 13.16
C SER A 17 -7.75 11.61 14.50
N LEU A 18 -6.61 11.22 15.06
CA LEU A 18 -6.49 10.35 16.24
C LEU A 18 -6.24 11.17 17.50
N GLY A 19 -7.30 11.46 18.26
CA GLY A 19 -7.22 12.23 19.50
C GLY A 19 -7.15 11.36 20.77
N ARG A 20 -6.51 11.91 21.81
CA ARG A 20 -6.23 11.23 23.10
C ARG A 20 -7.46 10.62 23.77
N ASP A 21 -8.58 11.34 23.77
CA ASP A 21 -9.82 10.94 24.47
C ASP A 21 -10.93 10.50 23.51
N ARG A 22 -10.81 10.87 22.24
CA ARG A 22 -11.70 10.53 21.12
C ARG A 22 -11.00 10.86 19.80
N SER A 23 -11.30 10.11 18.76
CA SER A 23 -10.81 10.37 17.41
C SER A 23 -11.97 10.81 16.51
N PHE A 24 -11.68 11.21 15.28
CA PHE A 24 -12.68 11.67 14.32
C PHE A 24 -12.44 11.11 12.92
N LEU A 25 -13.53 10.95 12.18
CA LEU A 25 -13.56 10.71 10.74
C LEU A 25 -14.43 11.80 10.09
N TRP A 26 -13.93 12.44 9.05
CA TRP A 26 -14.72 13.25 8.12
C TRP A 26 -14.88 12.51 6.79
N LEU A 27 -16.13 12.30 6.39
CA LEU A 27 -16.49 11.96 5.02
C LEU A 27 -16.71 13.26 4.25
N VAL A 28 -16.06 13.37 3.09
CA VAL A 28 -16.13 14.52 2.19
C VAL A 28 -16.44 14.01 0.78
N SER A 29 -17.50 14.53 0.18
CA SER A 29 -17.86 14.34 -1.23
C SER A 29 -18.01 15.69 -1.94
N THR A 30 -18.37 15.69 -3.22
CA THR A 30 -18.75 16.90 -3.96
C THR A 30 -20.00 17.60 -3.39
N THR A 31 -20.84 16.90 -2.62
CA THR A 31 -22.15 17.39 -2.14
C THR A 31 -22.29 17.47 -0.62
N GLU A 32 -21.52 16.70 0.16
CA GLU A 32 -21.63 16.69 1.62
C GLU A 32 -20.28 16.63 2.35
N VAL A 33 -20.26 17.21 3.56
CA VAL A 33 -19.24 16.98 4.58
C VAL A 33 -19.96 16.47 5.83
N LYS A 34 -19.56 15.31 6.35
CA LYS A 34 -20.09 14.73 7.58
C LYS A 34 -18.95 14.31 8.49
N SER A 35 -19.11 14.55 9.79
CA SER A 35 -18.12 14.21 10.82
C SER A 35 -18.69 13.17 11.78
N TYR A 36 -17.86 12.20 12.16
CA TYR A 36 -18.20 11.06 13.00
C TYR A 36 -17.18 10.96 14.13
N GLN A 37 -17.62 10.78 15.37
CA GLN A 37 -16.73 10.53 16.48
C GLN A 37 -16.33 9.04 16.51
N LEU A 38 -15.03 8.78 16.59
CA LEU A 38 -14.42 7.47 16.71
C LEU A 38 -13.85 7.25 18.14
N PRO A 39 -13.49 6.01 18.52
CA PRO A 39 -12.78 5.72 19.77
C PRO A 39 -11.48 6.51 19.94
N LYS A 40 -10.94 6.56 21.17
CA LYS A 40 -9.65 7.22 21.44
C LYS A 40 -8.50 6.58 20.66
N ARG A 41 -7.48 7.40 20.34
CA ARG A 41 -6.27 7.04 19.61
C ARG A 41 -5.69 5.67 19.99
N SER A 42 -5.45 5.44 21.28
CA SER A 42 -4.87 4.19 21.80
C SER A 42 -5.68 2.91 21.46
N ASP A 43 -7.00 3.01 21.34
CA ASP A 43 -7.85 1.85 21.04
C ASP A 43 -7.80 1.51 19.55
N ILE A 44 -7.62 2.53 18.71
CA ILE A 44 -7.42 2.39 17.27
C ILE A 44 -6.00 1.88 16.98
N GLU A 45 -4.99 2.39 17.69
CA GLU A 45 -3.59 1.95 17.57
C GLU A 45 -3.40 0.48 17.95
N ALA A 46 -4.06 0.00 19.02
CA ALA A 46 -4.03 -1.41 19.39
C ALA A 46 -4.65 -2.32 18.30
N LEU A 47 -5.77 -1.90 17.71
CA LEU A 47 -6.41 -2.64 16.60
C LEU A 47 -5.58 -2.60 15.32
N ALA A 48 -5.00 -1.45 14.97
CA ALA A 48 -4.12 -1.29 13.82
C ALA A 48 -2.84 -2.13 13.97
N THR A 49 -2.24 -2.15 15.16
CA THR A 49 -1.05 -2.97 15.46
C THR A 49 -1.34 -4.47 15.30
N SER A 50 -2.47 -4.95 15.84
CA SER A 50 -2.90 -6.35 15.70
C SER A 50 -3.11 -6.73 14.23
N PHE A 51 -3.77 -5.86 13.46
CA PHE A 51 -4.03 -6.09 12.04
C PHE A 51 -2.74 -6.13 11.21
N LEU A 52 -1.83 -5.17 11.44
CA LEU A 52 -0.52 -5.12 10.79
C LEU A 52 0.32 -6.37 11.08
N GLN A 53 0.33 -6.85 12.33
CA GLN A 53 1.02 -8.08 12.71
C GLN A 53 0.45 -9.33 12.02
N GLU A 54 -0.88 -9.43 11.90
CA GLU A 54 -1.55 -10.58 11.27
C GLU A 54 -1.36 -10.61 9.74
N ILE A 55 -1.49 -9.48 9.04
CA ILE A 55 -1.21 -9.43 7.59
C ILE A 55 0.28 -9.62 7.28
N GLN A 56 1.18 -9.23 8.19
CA GLN A 56 2.61 -9.48 8.05
C GLN A 56 3.02 -10.93 8.36
N SER A 57 2.15 -11.74 8.98
CA SER A 57 2.42 -13.14 9.33
C SER A 57 1.88 -14.16 8.30
N LEU A 58 1.82 -13.78 7.01
CA LEU A 58 1.29 -14.61 5.90
C LEU A 58 -0.17 -15.10 6.09
N ALA A 59 -0.97 -14.46 6.96
CA ALA A 59 -2.35 -14.87 7.21
C ALA A 59 -3.27 -14.52 6.03
N VAL A 60 -3.83 -15.54 5.36
CA VAL A 60 -4.75 -15.36 4.22
C VAL A 60 -6.08 -14.71 4.62
N VAL A 61 -6.51 -14.89 5.87
CA VAL A 61 -7.74 -14.32 6.44
C VAL A 61 -7.37 -13.51 7.69
N PRO A 62 -7.20 -12.18 7.59
CA PRO A 62 -6.82 -11.32 8.72
C PRO A 62 -8.03 -10.97 9.59
N SER A 63 -8.30 -11.83 10.56
CA SER A 63 -9.47 -11.79 11.45
C SER A 63 -9.52 -10.56 12.37
N SER A 64 -8.38 -10.07 12.85
CA SER A 64 -8.30 -8.86 13.68
C SER A 64 -8.67 -7.59 12.91
N GLY A 65 -8.53 -7.63 11.58
CA GLY A 65 -8.96 -6.58 10.66
C GLY A 65 -10.47 -6.29 10.72
N GLU A 66 -11.31 -7.27 11.10
CA GLU A 66 -12.76 -7.06 11.24
C GLU A 66 -13.09 -5.95 12.24
N LYS A 67 -12.42 -5.94 13.40
CA LYS A 67 -12.73 -4.98 14.46
C LYS A 67 -12.20 -3.59 14.13
N LEU A 68 -11.04 -3.52 13.48
CA LEU A 68 -10.46 -2.28 12.95
C LEU A 68 -11.36 -1.67 11.86
N SER A 69 -11.77 -2.47 10.87
CA SER A 69 -12.68 -2.07 9.81
C SER A 69 -14.04 -1.61 10.35
N GLN A 70 -14.61 -2.33 11.33
CA GLN A 70 -15.84 -1.90 12.00
C GLN A 70 -15.68 -0.49 12.60
N VAL A 71 -14.57 -0.21 13.29
CA VAL A 71 -14.31 1.09 13.90
C VAL A 71 -14.09 2.19 12.85
N LEU A 72 -13.32 1.93 11.79
CA LEU A 72 -12.93 2.94 10.81
C LEU A 72 -13.98 3.21 9.72
N LEU A 73 -14.81 2.24 9.36
CA LEU A 73 -15.67 2.28 8.17
C LEU A 73 -17.17 2.12 8.43
N SER A 74 -17.60 1.43 9.51
CA SER A 74 -19.05 1.30 9.79
C SER A 74 -19.82 2.63 9.94
N PRO A 75 -19.24 3.76 10.40
CA PRO A 75 -19.94 5.04 10.42
C PRO A 75 -20.31 5.58 9.03
N VAL A 76 -19.61 5.15 7.98
CA VAL A 76 -19.72 5.67 6.60
C VAL A 76 -20.10 4.62 5.56
N ILE A 77 -20.10 3.33 5.89
CA ILE A 77 -20.20 2.21 4.94
C ILE A 77 -21.37 2.34 3.95
N ASN A 78 -22.54 2.81 4.41
CA ASN A 78 -23.74 3.00 3.59
C ASN A 78 -23.64 4.16 2.57
N GLN A 79 -22.60 4.98 2.64
CA GLN A 79 -22.34 6.13 1.77
C GLN A 79 -21.19 5.90 0.78
N LEU A 80 -20.45 4.78 0.92
CA LEU A 80 -19.28 4.50 0.07
C LEU A 80 -19.69 3.95 -1.30
N GLY A 81 -20.75 3.13 -1.39
CA GLY A 81 -21.17 2.49 -2.64
C GLY A 81 -20.03 1.68 -3.27
N ASN A 82 -19.75 1.90 -4.55
CA ASN A 82 -18.57 1.36 -5.25
C ASN A 82 -17.51 2.45 -5.54
N LYS A 83 -17.56 3.58 -4.82
CA LYS A 83 -16.75 4.77 -5.13
C LYS A 83 -15.27 4.57 -4.81
N ARG A 84 -14.40 5.30 -5.48
CA ARG A 84 -12.99 5.45 -5.10
C ARG A 84 -12.91 6.02 -3.68
N LEU A 85 -12.09 5.42 -2.84
CA LEU A 85 -11.84 5.89 -1.48
C LEU A 85 -10.46 6.55 -1.42
N VAL A 86 -10.47 7.86 -1.19
CA VAL A 86 -9.25 8.66 -0.95
C VAL A 86 -9.06 8.77 0.55
N ILE A 87 -7.96 8.26 1.08
CA ILE A 87 -7.70 8.16 2.52
C ILE A 87 -6.65 9.20 2.92
N VAL A 88 -6.96 10.02 3.93
CA VAL A 88 -5.96 10.80 4.68
C VAL A 88 -5.88 10.21 6.09
N GLY A 89 -4.84 9.41 6.32
CA GLY A 89 -4.58 8.78 7.62
C GLY A 89 -3.90 9.71 8.62
N ASP A 90 -4.08 9.42 9.91
CA ASP A 90 -3.38 10.07 11.03
C ASP A 90 -2.78 8.99 11.95
N GLY A 91 -1.59 9.26 12.50
CA GLY A 91 -0.76 8.29 13.19
C GLY A 91 -0.57 7.00 12.37
N ILE A 92 -0.61 5.85 13.06
CA ILE A 92 -0.51 4.50 12.48
C ILE A 92 -1.44 4.23 11.28
N LEU A 93 -2.55 4.96 11.11
CA LEU A 93 -3.43 4.80 9.95
C LEU A 93 -2.77 5.23 8.63
N GLN A 94 -1.65 5.95 8.68
CA GLN A 94 -0.81 6.27 7.51
C GLN A 94 -0.04 5.04 7.01
N THR A 95 0.10 3.99 7.83
CA THR A 95 0.77 2.73 7.49
C THR A 95 -0.17 1.53 7.46
N VAL A 96 -1.47 1.71 7.71
CA VAL A 96 -2.48 0.65 7.55
C VAL A 96 -2.88 0.54 6.08
N PRO A 97 -2.72 -0.63 5.42
CA PRO A 97 -3.20 -0.82 4.06
C PRO A 97 -4.72 -0.97 4.05
N PHE A 98 -5.45 0.14 3.91
CA PHE A 98 -6.92 0.16 3.85
C PHE A 98 -7.50 -0.82 2.82
N ALA A 99 -6.77 -1.09 1.73
CA ALA A 99 -7.08 -2.10 0.73
C ALA A 99 -7.36 -3.50 1.31
N ALA A 100 -6.65 -3.90 2.38
CA ALA A 100 -6.76 -5.21 3.03
C ALA A 100 -7.71 -5.25 4.23
N LEU A 101 -8.37 -4.15 4.59
CA LEU A 101 -9.39 -4.17 5.63
C LEU A 101 -10.57 -5.05 5.17
N PRO A 102 -11.04 -6.03 5.95
CA PRO A 102 -12.24 -6.80 5.63
C PRO A 102 -13.47 -5.88 5.50
N ILE A 103 -14.34 -6.12 4.52
CA ILE A 103 -15.61 -5.40 4.38
C ILE A 103 -16.59 -5.89 5.46
N SER A 104 -16.49 -5.29 6.64
CA SER A 104 -17.39 -5.57 7.76
C SER A 104 -18.82 -5.11 7.43
N SER A 105 -19.73 -6.07 7.25
CA SER A 105 -21.16 -5.78 7.24
C SER A 105 -21.56 -5.04 8.52
N PRO A 106 -22.42 -4.01 8.46
CA PRO A 106 -22.76 -3.20 9.62
C PRO A 106 -23.45 -4.06 10.69
N VAL A 107 -22.74 -4.29 11.80
CA VAL A 107 -23.25 -5.09 12.93
C VAL A 107 -24.54 -4.45 13.46
N SER A 108 -25.63 -5.20 13.43
CA SER A 108 -26.99 -4.75 13.76
C SER A 108 -27.26 -4.62 15.27
N ARG A 109 -26.31 -4.04 16.01
CA ARG A 109 -26.44 -3.61 17.41
C ARG A 109 -25.64 -2.33 17.68
N PRO A 110 -26.28 -1.22 18.11
CA PRO A 110 -25.56 -0.05 18.60
C PRO A 110 -24.77 -0.36 19.86
N LEU A 111 -23.50 0.03 19.90
CA LEU A 111 -22.72 0.14 21.14
C LEU A 111 -23.07 1.46 21.86
N ASN A 112 -24.31 1.56 22.31
CA ASN A 112 -24.78 2.59 23.22
C ASN A 112 -25.88 1.99 24.12
N PRO A 113 -25.77 2.04 25.46
CA PRO A 113 -26.92 1.83 26.31
C PRO A 113 -27.96 2.95 26.01
N PRO A 114 -29.26 2.64 25.97
CA PRO A 114 -30.27 3.66 25.73
C PRO A 114 -30.21 4.72 26.85
N ALA A 115 -30.28 6.00 26.47
CA ALA A 115 -30.42 7.09 27.44
C ALA A 115 -31.63 6.83 28.36
N PRO A 116 -31.53 7.15 29.66
CA PRO A 116 -32.61 6.90 30.61
C PRO A 116 -33.87 7.64 30.16
N LYS A 117 -34.94 6.88 29.90
CA LYS A 117 -36.24 7.47 29.52
C LYS A 117 -36.75 8.33 30.68
N PRO A 118 -37.34 9.52 30.40
CA PRO A 118 -38.02 10.29 31.43
C PRO A 118 -39.18 9.46 32.02
N PRO A 119 -39.51 9.63 33.31
CA PRO A 119 -40.52 8.82 33.98
C PRO A 119 -41.92 9.09 33.42
N ILE A 120 -42.47 8.10 32.72
CA ILE A 120 -43.86 8.13 32.26
C ILE A 120 -44.76 7.72 33.44
N MET A 121 -45.47 8.68 34.04
CA MET A 121 -46.64 8.36 34.86
C MET A 121 -47.74 7.80 33.96
N GLY A 122 -48.01 6.50 34.07
CA GLY A 122 -49.05 5.78 33.34
C GLY A 122 -49.91 4.97 34.30
N ALA A 123 -51.24 5.06 34.16
CA ALA A 123 -52.20 4.53 35.13
C ALA A 123 -52.27 2.99 35.20
N PHE A 124 -52.72 2.49 36.35
CA PHE A 124 -53.15 1.10 36.55
C PHE A 124 -54.49 0.84 35.84
N ILE A 125 -54.64 -0.31 35.17
CA ILE A 125 -55.91 -1.04 35.00
C ILE A 125 -55.64 -2.54 34.74
N ASP A 126 -56.64 -3.38 35.01
CA ASP A 126 -56.49 -4.83 35.25
C ASP A 126 -56.53 -5.76 34.02
N GLY A 127 -55.95 -6.96 34.20
CA GLY A 127 -56.71 -8.21 33.96
C GLY A 127 -56.27 -9.15 32.83
N GLY A 128 -56.16 -10.46 33.15
CA GLY A 128 -56.33 -11.55 32.18
C GLY A 128 -55.16 -12.54 32.02
N LEU A 129 -55.48 -13.85 32.08
CA LEU A 129 -54.56 -14.98 31.87
C LEU A 129 -55.10 -15.91 30.77
N VAL A 130 -54.24 -16.41 29.87
CA VAL A 130 -54.49 -17.62 29.06
C VAL A 130 -53.19 -18.41 28.88
N LYS A 131 -53.27 -19.75 28.82
CA LYS A 131 -52.17 -20.69 28.53
C LYS A 131 -52.68 -21.85 27.65
N MET A 132 -51.94 -22.22 26.61
CA MET A 132 -51.86 -23.54 25.90
C MET A 132 -51.06 -23.32 24.59
N GLY A 133 -50.46 -24.32 23.92
CA GLY A 133 -50.35 -25.76 24.18
C GLY A 133 -49.58 -26.43 23.00
N ASP A 134 -48.95 -27.58 23.24
CA ASP A 134 -47.92 -28.21 22.37
C ASP A 134 -48.41 -28.72 21.00
N LEU A 135 -47.47 -28.94 20.05
CA LEU A 135 -47.60 -29.94 18.96
C LEU A 135 -46.21 -30.42 18.45
N GLU A 136 -46.13 -31.68 17.99
CA GLU A 136 -44.88 -32.37 17.61
C GLU A 136 -44.79 -32.78 16.12
N LYS A 137 -43.55 -33.00 15.65
CA LYS A 137 -43.06 -34.00 14.65
C LYS A 137 -43.92 -34.39 13.43
N ILE A 138 -43.39 -34.21 12.20
CA ILE A 138 -43.63 -35.14 11.06
C ILE A 138 -42.34 -35.40 10.23
N ASN A 139 -42.03 -36.69 10.08
CA ASN A 139 -41.23 -37.49 9.12
C ASN A 139 -40.42 -36.89 7.94
N SER A 140 -39.27 -37.54 7.66
CA SER A 140 -38.68 -37.80 6.32
C SER A 140 -39.12 -39.19 5.81
N PRO A 141 -38.96 -39.58 4.51
CA PRO A 141 -37.78 -40.40 4.12
C PRO A 141 -37.35 -40.47 2.61
N GLN A 142 -36.09 -40.93 2.35
CA GLN A 142 -35.63 -41.74 1.16
C GLN A 142 -35.66 -41.08 -0.26
N ILE A 143 -34.95 -41.47 -1.36
CA ILE A 143 -33.87 -42.44 -1.76
C ILE A 143 -33.24 -41.90 -3.11
N TRP A 144 -32.13 -42.29 -3.78
CA TRP A 144 -30.97 -43.24 -3.73
C TRP A 144 -29.64 -42.41 -3.73
N GLY A 145 -28.39 -42.75 -4.13
CA GLY A 145 -27.68 -43.95 -4.67
C GLY A 145 -27.50 -44.00 -6.22
N ALA A 146 -26.44 -44.58 -6.84
CA ALA A 146 -25.09 -44.99 -6.40
C ALA A 146 -24.15 -45.41 -7.59
N ARG A 147 -22.81 -45.20 -7.49
CA ARG A 147 -21.70 -45.61 -8.43
C ARG A 147 -21.69 -44.89 -9.81
N GLY A 148 -20.57 -44.74 -10.55
CA GLY A 148 -19.13 -44.99 -10.27
C GLY A 148 -18.32 -45.48 -11.50
N ALA A 149 -17.32 -44.71 -11.99
CA ALA A 149 -16.45 -45.08 -13.13
C ALA A 149 -15.08 -44.34 -13.11
N ILE A 150 -14.10 -44.80 -13.92
CA ILE A 150 -12.69 -44.32 -13.94
C ILE A 150 -12.05 -44.35 -15.35
N ASN A 151 -10.91 -43.66 -15.47
CA ASN A 151 -9.81 -43.81 -16.45
C ASN A 151 -9.81 -42.87 -17.71
N PRO A 152 -8.68 -42.71 -18.47
CA PRO A 152 -7.76 -41.59 -18.18
C PRO A 152 -7.15 -40.85 -19.41
N GLN A 153 -6.25 -39.89 -19.12
CA GLN A 153 -5.12 -39.39 -19.96
C GLN A 153 -5.42 -38.75 -21.33
N LEU A 154 -5.05 -37.47 -21.47
CA LEU A 154 -4.37 -36.97 -22.68
C LEU A 154 -3.60 -35.66 -22.40
N LYS A 155 -2.32 -35.61 -22.79
CA LYS A 155 -1.50 -34.39 -22.80
C LYS A 155 -1.60 -33.70 -24.18
N THR A 156 -1.80 -32.40 -24.21
CA THR A 156 -1.21 -31.51 -25.24
C THR A 156 -0.96 -30.11 -24.66
N SER A 157 0.21 -29.55 -24.95
CA SER A 157 0.57 -28.17 -24.65
C SER A 157 0.21 -27.25 -25.82
N ARG A 158 -0.41 -26.10 -25.56
CA ARG A 158 -0.59 -25.00 -26.53
C ARG A 158 -0.39 -23.65 -25.82
N PRO A 159 0.04 -22.59 -26.55
CA PRO A 159 0.46 -21.33 -25.95
C PRO A 159 -0.71 -20.52 -25.39
N LEU A 160 -0.40 -19.66 -24.42
CA LEU A 160 -1.29 -18.63 -23.91
C LEU A 160 -1.37 -17.47 -24.92
N ASN A 161 -2.55 -17.23 -25.48
CA ASN A 161 -2.90 -15.91 -26.00
C ASN A 161 -3.43 -15.06 -24.82
N PRO A 162 -3.20 -13.73 -24.81
CA PRO A 162 -3.82 -12.86 -23.81
C PRO A 162 -5.36 -12.86 -23.96
N PRO A 163 -6.12 -12.72 -22.85
CA PRO A 163 -7.57 -12.55 -22.91
C PRO A 163 -7.98 -11.32 -23.71
N ILE A 164 -9.06 -11.44 -24.48
CA ILE A 164 -9.69 -10.30 -25.16
C ILE A 164 -10.61 -9.57 -24.17
N LEU A 165 -10.76 -8.26 -24.35
CA LEU A 165 -11.40 -7.26 -23.47
C LEU A 165 -12.88 -7.51 -23.03
N GLY A 166 -13.46 -8.69 -23.31
CA GLY A 166 -14.88 -9.01 -23.08
C GLY A 166 -15.21 -9.75 -21.77
N ASP A 167 -14.23 -10.27 -21.03
CA ASP A 167 -14.51 -11.09 -19.83
C ASP A 167 -14.75 -10.30 -18.52
N LEU A 168 -14.56 -8.97 -18.54
CA LEU A 168 -14.68 -8.12 -17.34
C LEU A 168 -16.07 -8.16 -16.67
N GLU A 169 -17.16 -8.40 -17.41
CA GLU A 169 -18.50 -8.46 -16.83
C GLU A 169 -18.71 -9.64 -15.86
N LYS A 170 -17.91 -10.72 -15.98
CA LYS A 170 -18.04 -11.92 -15.12
C LYS A 170 -17.48 -11.71 -13.72
N ILE A 171 -16.69 -10.67 -13.49
CA ILE A 171 -15.98 -10.37 -12.23
C ILE A 171 -16.96 -10.10 -11.07
N ASN A 172 -18.21 -9.69 -11.36
CA ASN A 172 -19.24 -9.35 -10.36
C ASN A 172 -19.93 -10.57 -9.68
N SER A 173 -19.27 -11.73 -9.59
CA SER A 173 -19.84 -12.97 -9.04
C SER A 173 -19.16 -13.41 -7.72
N PRO A 174 -19.62 -12.98 -6.53
CA PRO A 174 -18.92 -13.16 -5.25
C PRO A 174 -19.13 -14.57 -4.62
N GLN A 175 -19.04 -15.64 -5.41
CA GLN A 175 -19.48 -16.99 -5.00
C GLN A 175 -18.55 -18.16 -5.40
N ILE A 176 -17.23 -17.98 -5.30
CA ILE A 176 -16.28 -19.11 -5.17
C ILE A 176 -15.24 -18.80 -4.08
N TRP A 177 -15.55 -19.13 -2.82
CA TRP A 177 -14.58 -19.13 -1.72
C TRP A 177 -14.63 -20.46 -0.96
N GLY A 178 -13.52 -21.19 -0.96
CA GLY A 178 -13.47 -22.65 -0.73
C GLY A 178 -12.68 -23.14 0.49
N ALA A 179 -12.39 -22.29 1.48
CA ALA A 179 -11.62 -22.66 2.68
C ALA A 179 -12.38 -22.39 3.98
N ARG A 180 -13.27 -23.32 4.36
CA ARG A 180 -13.95 -23.47 5.68
C ARG A 180 -14.19 -22.17 6.50
N GLY A 181 -15.28 -21.46 6.17
CA GLY A 181 -16.10 -20.79 7.20
C GLY A 181 -15.84 -19.31 7.49
N ALA A 182 -14.87 -18.65 6.84
CA ALA A 182 -14.70 -17.20 6.90
C ALA A 182 -14.65 -16.60 5.49
N THR A 183 -15.58 -15.69 5.18
CA THR A 183 -15.63 -14.98 3.89
C THR A 183 -14.86 -13.66 4.00
N TYR A 184 -13.53 -13.73 3.89
CA TYR A 184 -12.69 -12.53 3.80
C TYR A 184 -12.87 -11.87 2.43
N THR A 185 -13.63 -10.78 2.40
CA THR A 185 -13.69 -9.84 1.28
C THR A 185 -12.92 -8.59 1.67
N PRO A 186 -11.72 -8.32 1.14
CA PRO A 186 -11.01 -7.08 1.41
C PRO A 186 -11.62 -5.88 0.66
N LEU A 187 -11.45 -4.68 1.23
CA LEU A 187 -12.02 -3.42 0.74
C LEU A 187 -11.70 -3.13 -0.74
N ILE A 188 -10.51 -3.54 -1.19
CA ILE A 188 -10.06 -3.40 -2.58
C ILE A 188 -10.98 -4.08 -3.61
N VAL A 189 -11.74 -5.10 -3.22
CA VAL A 189 -12.68 -5.81 -4.13
C VAL A 189 -13.79 -4.87 -4.61
N GLN A 190 -14.27 -3.96 -3.76
CA GLN A 190 -15.35 -3.02 -4.07
C GLN A 190 -14.84 -1.61 -4.43
N HIS A 191 -13.63 -1.24 -3.98
CA HIS A 191 -13.12 0.12 -4.08
C HIS A 191 -11.72 0.19 -4.72
N GLU A 192 -11.45 1.25 -5.47
CA GLU A 192 -10.08 1.71 -5.70
C GLU A 192 -9.64 2.55 -4.49
N ILE A 193 -8.48 2.24 -3.93
CA ILE A 193 -7.96 2.89 -2.72
C ILE A 193 -6.77 3.77 -3.09
N VAL A 194 -6.86 5.06 -2.75
CA VAL A 194 -5.79 6.04 -2.97
C VAL A 194 -5.49 6.71 -1.64
N ASN A 195 -4.22 6.89 -1.31
CA ASN A 195 -3.83 7.58 -0.08
C ASN A 195 -3.35 9.00 -0.39
N LEU A 196 -3.51 9.92 0.56
CA LEU A 196 -2.94 11.27 0.48
C LEU A 196 -2.24 11.62 1.80
N PRO A 197 -1.02 12.19 1.75
CA PRO A 197 -0.34 12.64 2.96
C PRO A 197 -1.01 13.87 3.59
N SER A 198 -1.85 14.60 2.86
CA SER A 198 -2.88 15.51 3.38
C SER A 198 -3.89 15.85 2.28
N ALA A 199 -5.08 16.34 2.64
CA ALA A 199 -6.07 16.80 1.66
C ALA A 199 -5.67 18.09 0.90
N SER A 200 -4.73 18.89 1.43
CA SER A 200 -4.22 20.09 0.76
C SER A 200 -3.04 19.79 -0.18
N SER A 201 -2.25 18.75 0.09
CA SER A 201 -1.10 18.37 -0.75
C SER A 201 -1.49 18.15 -2.21
N LEU A 202 -2.65 17.53 -2.48
CA LEU A 202 -3.11 17.30 -3.85
C LEU A 202 -3.61 18.58 -4.56
N ALA A 203 -4.14 19.56 -3.82
CA ALA A 203 -4.54 20.85 -4.42
C ALA A 203 -3.30 21.61 -4.90
N ILE A 204 -2.27 21.69 -4.05
CA ILE A 204 -0.96 22.31 -4.37
C ILE A 204 -0.29 21.56 -5.54
N LEU A 205 -0.26 20.23 -5.49
CA LEU A 205 0.32 19.40 -6.55
C LEU A 205 -0.34 19.66 -7.92
N ARG A 206 -1.68 19.73 -7.97
CA ARG A 206 -2.44 20.04 -9.20
C ARG A 206 -2.17 21.44 -9.73
N GLU A 207 -1.88 22.41 -8.87
CA GLU A 207 -1.46 23.75 -9.28
C GLU A 207 -0.03 23.72 -9.86
N GLN A 208 0.89 23.00 -9.21
CA GLN A 208 2.29 22.88 -9.64
C GLN A 208 2.49 22.15 -10.97
N VAL A 209 1.62 21.19 -11.34
CA VAL A 209 1.75 20.43 -12.60
C VAL A 209 0.86 20.94 -13.74
N GLN A 210 0.04 21.96 -13.52
CA GLN A 210 -0.73 22.59 -14.60
C GLN A 210 0.19 23.24 -15.64
N GLY A 211 0.09 22.79 -16.89
CA GLY A 211 0.95 23.26 -17.98
C GLY A 211 2.38 22.70 -17.96
N ARG A 212 2.69 21.72 -17.09
CA ARG A 212 3.99 21.05 -17.05
C ARG A 212 4.25 20.30 -18.36
N THR A 213 5.41 20.53 -18.97
CA THR A 213 5.85 19.77 -20.14
C THR A 213 6.17 18.32 -19.73
N PRO A 214 5.59 17.30 -20.39
CA PRO A 214 5.92 15.89 -20.16
C PRO A 214 7.42 15.61 -20.29
N ALA A 215 7.99 14.80 -19.40
CA ALA A 215 9.41 14.47 -19.42
C ALA A 215 9.80 13.68 -20.70
N PRO A 216 11.02 13.87 -21.27
CA PRO A 216 11.42 13.31 -22.56
C PRO A 216 11.71 11.79 -22.57
N LYS A 217 11.97 11.18 -21.41
CA LYS A 217 12.30 9.77 -21.25
C LYS A 217 11.26 9.08 -20.36
N LYS A 218 11.14 7.76 -20.49
CA LYS A 218 10.11 6.96 -19.82
C LYS A 218 10.48 6.59 -18.39
N VAL A 219 11.55 5.84 -18.17
CA VAL A 219 11.86 5.28 -16.84
C VAL A 219 13.35 5.34 -16.49
N VAL A 220 13.68 5.60 -15.23
CA VAL A 220 15.01 5.36 -14.66
C VAL A 220 14.85 4.47 -13.44
N VAL A 221 15.67 3.41 -13.37
CA VAL A 221 15.64 2.45 -12.25
C VAL A 221 16.99 2.46 -11.53
N ILE A 222 16.93 2.62 -10.21
CA ILE A 222 18.08 2.63 -9.30
C ILE A 222 17.85 1.52 -8.26
N ALA A 223 18.59 0.42 -8.35
CA ALA A 223 18.28 -0.84 -7.66
C ALA A 223 19.52 -1.66 -7.28
N ASP A 224 19.35 -2.74 -6.52
CA ASP A 224 20.40 -3.67 -6.09
C ASP A 224 21.72 -3.01 -5.63
N PRO A 225 21.73 -2.12 -4.60
CA PRO A 225 22.96 -1.46 -4.17
C PRO A 225 23.90 -2.38 -3.37
N VAL A 226 25.13 -1.90 -3.12
CA VAL A 226 26.19 -2.60 -2.37
C VAL A 226 26.28 -2.00 -0.95
N PHE A 227 25.87 -2.76 0.06
CA PHE A 227 25.80 -2.28 1.45
C PHE A 227 26.89 -2.82 2.40
N GLU A 228 27.62 -3.87 2.02
CA GLU A 228 28.52 -4.62 2.92
C GLU A 228 29.92 -4.84 2.29
N GLU A 229 31.01 -4.69 3.05
CA GLU A 229 32.42 -4.86 2.58
C GLU A 229 32.68 -6.29 2.03
N ASN A 230 31.88 -7.27 2.46
CA ASN A 230 31.97 -8.68 2.09
C ASN A 230 30.98 -9.12 0.98
N ASP A 231 30.35 -8.18 0.26
CA ASP A 231 29.46 -8.50 -0.86
C ASP A 231 30.22 -9.25 -1.98
N ALA A 232 29.59 -10.29 -2.55
CA ALA A 232 30.18 -11.13 -3.60
C ALA A 232 30.53 -10.39 -4.91
N ARG A 233 30.10 -9.13 -5.06
CA ARG A 233 30.48 -8.24 -6.16
C ARG A 233 31.90 -7.68 -6.02
N PHE A 234 32.51 -7.74 -4.83
CA PHE A 234 33.93 -7.42 -4.60
C PHE A 234 34.87 -8.55 -5.06
N GLN A 235 34.94 -8.80 -6.36
CA GLN A 235 35.87 -9.79 -6.91
C GLN A 235 37.31 -9.26 -6.98
N ILE A 236 38.01 -9.39 -5.85
CA ILE A 236 39.47 -9.22 -5.68
C ILE A 236 39.98 -7.79 -5.91
N ALA A 237 39.64 -6.90 -4.97
CA ALA A 237 40.45 -5.72 -4.66
C ALA A 237 41.08 -5.89 -3.27
N SER A 238 42.41 -5.76 -3.14
CA SER A 238 43.08 -5.86 -1.84
C SER A 238 42.88 -4.55 -1.06
N SER A 239 42.15 -4.60 0.05
CA SER A 239 41.69 -3.40 0.75
C SER A 239 42.84 -2.56 1.31
N THR A 240 42.89 -1.29 0.90
CA THR A 240 43.74 -0.26 1.51
C THR A 240 42.82 0.69 2.29
N LYS A 241 42.64 0.42 3.59
CA LYS A 241 41.71 1.18 4.43
C LYS A 241 42.10 2.67 4.46
N THR A 242 41.15 3.52 4.10
CA THR A 242 41.23 4.98 4.27
C THR A 242 40.17 5.39 5.26
N GLU A 243 40.57 5.90 6.43
CA GLU A 243 39.63 6.31 7.49
C GLU A 243 38.89 7.60 7.11
N ILE A 244 37.56 7.60 7.24
CA ILE A 244 36.72 8.77 6.95
C ILE A 244 36.34 9.46 8.27
N ASN A 245 36.84 10.68 8.47
CA ASN A 245 36.59 11.49 9.66
C ASN A 245 35.30 12.33 9.59
N ASP A 246 34.19 11.75 9.12
CA ASP A 246 32.86 12.40 9.18
C ASP A 246 32.05 11.86 10.37
N VAL A 247 31.96 12.70 11.41
CA VAL A 247 31.23 12.41 12.66
C VAL A 247 29.75 12.09 12.39
N ASN A 248 29.14 12.69 11.36
CA ASN A 248 27.75 12.43 11.02
C ASN A 248 27.56 11.02 10.47
N GLN A 249 28.51 10.51 9.65
CA GLN A 249 28.46 9.13 9.15
C GLN A 249 28.63 8.12 10.28
N ILE A 250 29.47 8.40 11.27
CA ILE A 250 29.69 7.52 12.43
C ILE A 250 28.41 7.44 13.29
N VAL A 251 27.80 8.59 13.62
CA VAL A 251 26.55 8.64 14.38
C VAL A 251 25.40 8.01 13.60
N LEU A 252 25.34 8.23 12.28
CA LEU A 252 24.33 7.60 11.42
C LEU A 252 24.50 6.08 11.37
N ARG A 253 25.72 5.55 11.15
CA ARG A 253 25.98 4.10 11.19
C ARG A 253 25.59 3.47 12.52
N GLN A 254 25.99 4.08 13.64
CA GLN A 254 25.60 3.60 14.97
C GLN A 254 24.08 3.65 15.16
N SER A 255 23.40 4.67 14.62
CA SER A 255 21.93 4.75 14.65
C SER A 255 21.28 3.65 13.79
N LEU A 256 21.87 3.33 12.63
CA LEU A 256 21.40 2.29 11.70
C LEU A 256 21.59 0.88 12.25
N GLU A 257 22.77 0.58 12.82
CA GLU A 257 23.05 -0.71 13.49
C GLU A 257 22.09 -0.94 14.67
N ASN A 258 21.80 0.11 15.45
CA ASN A 258 20.83 0.05 16.54
C ASN A 258 19.36 -0.02 16.06
N PHE A 259 19.02 0.60 14.93
CA PHE A 259 17.64 0.62 14.41
C PHE A 259 17.24 -0.69 13.73
N LEU A 260 18.15 -1.28 12.94
CA LEU A 260 17.92 -2.53 12.21
C LEU A 260 18.34 -3.78 13.00
N GLY A 261 19.16 -3.60 14.05
CA GLY A 261 19.72 -4.70 14.85
C GLY A 261 20.67 -5.63 14.09
N LYS A 262 20.99 -5.31 12.84
CA LYS A 262 21.80 -6.08 11.89
C LYS A 262 22.19 -5.24 10.68
N SER A 263 23.11 -5.79 9.87
CA SER A 263 23.54 -5.22 8.59
C SER A 263 22.43 -5.21 7.53
N PHE A 264 22.57 -4.31 6.55
CA PHE A 264 21.73 -4.20 5.36
C PHE A 264 21.99 -5.36 4.38
N GLY A 265 21.40 -6.53 4.64
CA GLY A 265 21.51 -7.67 3.72
C GLY A 265 21.04 -7.31 2.30
N ARG A 266 21.77 -7.79 1.28
CA ARG A 266 21.48 -7.53 -0.14
C ARG A 266 20.08 -8.00 -0.56
N LEU A 267 19.34 -7.11 -1.20
CA LEU A 267 17.98 -7.33 -1.72
C LEU A 267 18.00 -7.97 -3.12
N GLN A 268 18.39 -9.23 -3.21
CA GLN A 268 18.77 -9.89 -4.48
C GLN A 268 17.74 -9.78 -5.61
N HIS A 269 16.44 -9.81 -5.30
CA HIS A 269 15.36 -9.75 -6.31
C HIS A 269 15.15 -8.35 -6.92
N THR A 270 15.63 -7.28 -6.28
CA THR A 270 15.50 -5.90 -6.81
C THR A 270 16.23 -5.69 -8.15
N ARG A 271 17.23 -6.53 -8.44
CA ARG A 271 17.85 -6.62 -9.77
C ARG A 271 16.90 -7.18 -10.82
N GLN A 272 16.23 -8.29 -10.50
CA GLN A 272 15.32 -8.98 -11.41
C GLN A 272 14.12 -8.08 -11.72
N GLU A 273 13.60 -7.40 -10.70
CA GLU A 273 12.60 -6.34 -10.79
C GLU A 273 13.05 -5.23 -11.75
N ALA A 274 14.25 -4.67 -11.57
CA ALA A 274 14.79 -3.61 -12.41
C ALA A 274 15.00 -4.04 -13.88
N GLU A 275 15.63 -5.20 -14.09
CA GLU A 275 15.89 -5.76 -15.41
C GLU A 275 14.57 -6.13 -16.13
N ALA A 276 13.54 -6.58 -15.40
CA ALA A 276 12.20 -6.87 -15.92
C ALA A 276 11.37 -5.62 -16.25
N ILE A 277 11.54 -4.52 -15.51
CA ILE A 277 10.89 -3.22 -15.79
C ILE A 277 11.45 -2.60 -17.08
N LEU A 278 12.77 -2.61 -17.25
CA LEU A 278 13.44 -2.02 -18.41
C LEU A 278 13.17 -2.80 -19.71
N ALA A 279 13.03 -4.13 -19.64
CA ALA A 279 12.60 -4.96 -20.77
C ALA A 279 11.22 -4.58 -21.39
N LEU A 280 10.49 -3.62 -20.80
CA LEU A 280 9.21 -3.09 -21.29
C LEU A 280 9.36 -1.76 -22.07
N VAL A 281 10.57 -1.17 -22.11
CA VAL A 281 10.86 0.19 -22.61
C VAL A 281 11.96 0.15 -23.69
N PRO A 282 11.94 1.02 -24.72
CA PRO A 282 13.05 1.15 -25.65
C PRO A 282 14.30 1.78 -25.01
N ASP A 283 15.49 1.22 -25.28
CA ASP A 283 16.80 1.58 -24.73
C ASP A 283 17.06 3.10 -24.66
N ASN A 284 16.60 3.85 -25.66
CA ASN A 284 16.83 5.29 -25.79
C ASN A 284 15.91 6.16 -24.90
N LEU A 285 14.95 5.55 -24.21
CA LEU A 285 13.98 6.20 -23.31
C LEU A 285 14.19 5.81 -21.84
N GLU A 286 15.25 5.07 -21.51
CA GLU A 286 15.47 4.54 -20.17
C GLU A 286 16.82 4.92 -19.54
N ARG A 287 17.10 4.37 -18.35
CA ARG A 287 18.42 4.30 -17.70
C ARG A 287 18.38 3.29 -16.56
N LEU A 288 19.38 2.40 -16.54
CA LEU A 288 19.64 1.48 -15.43
C LEU A 288 20.78 2.03 -14.55
N ALA A 289 20.66 1.87 -13.24
CA ALA A 289 21.75 2.01 -12.28
C ALA A 289 21.66 0.89 -11.24
N LEU A 290 22.65 0.01 -11.24
CA LEU A 290 22.78 -1.11 -10.32
C LEU A 290 24.12 -1.07 -9.60
N ASP A 291 24.27 -1.87 -8.54
CA ASP A 291 25.53 -2.08 -7.83
C ASP A 291 26.14 -0.73 -7.37
N PHE A 292 27.43 -0.54 -7.58
CA PHE A 292 28.16 0.70 -7.27
C PHE A 292 27.61 1.95 -7.98
N ASN A 293 26.87 1.80 -9.09
CA ASN A 293 26.21 2.91 -9.78
C ASN A 293 24.85 3.28 -9.17
N ALA A 294 24.21 2.36 -8.42
CA ALA A 294 23.08 2.65 -7.54
C ALA A 294 23.56 3.34 -6.25
N ASN A 295 24.11 4.55 -6.41
CA ASN A 295 24.69 5.37 -5.34
C ASN A 295 23.93 6.70 -5.16
N ARG A 296 24.21 7.40 -4.05
CA ARG A 296 23.56 8.69 -3.73
C ARG A 296 23.74 9.74 -4.83
N THR A 297 24.91 9.81 -5.49
CA THR A 297 25.15 10.78 -6.58
C THR A 297 24.19 10.56 -7.75
N THR A 298 23.97 9.31 -8.16
CA THR A 298 22.95 8.95 -9.17
C THR A 298 21.53 9.28 -8.69
N ALA A 299 21.21 9.03 -7.42
CA ALA A 299 19.91 9.37 -6.84
C ALA A 299 19.67 10.89 -6.65
N THR A 300 20.73 11.71 -6.72
CA THR A 300 20.68 13.19 -6.73
C THR A 300 20.95 13.82 -8.10
N ASP A 301 21.04 13.03 -9.17
CA ASP A 301 21.35 13.51 -10.51
C ASP A 301 20.22 14.40 -11.04
N SER A 302 20.51 15.65 -11.41
CA SER A 302 19.49 16.57 -11.95
C SER A 302 18.90 16.09 -13.28
N ASN A 303 19.54 15.13 -13.96
CA ASN A 303 18.97 14.44 -15.12
C ASN A 303 17.78 13.52 -14.77
N LEU A 304 17.49 13.25 -13.49
CA LEU A 304 16.25 12.56 -13.07
C LEU A 304 15.00 13.35 -13.49
N SER A 305 15.10 14.68 -13.63
CA SER A 305 14.06 15.53 -14.25
C SER A 305 13.69 15.14 -15.69
N GLN A 306 14.52 14.34 -16.38
CA GLN A 306 14.25 13.90 -17.75
C GLN A 306 13.30 12.71 -17.85
N TYR A 307 12.91 12.07 -16.74
CA TYR A 307 12.20 10.80 -16.72
C TYR A 307 10.77 10.93 -16.16
N GLN A 308 9.80 10.32 -16.84
CA GLN A 308 8.40 10.25 -16.38
C GLN A 308 8.23 9.35 -15.17
N ILE A 309 9.04 8.29 -15.05
CA ILE A 309 9.03 7.37 -13.92
C ILE A 309 10.42 7.28 -13.31
N VAL A 310 10.52 7.45 -11.99
CA VAL A 310 11.75 7.23 -11.21
C VAL A 310 11.50 6.09 -10.22
N HIS A 311 12.19 4.98 -10.41
CA HIS A 311 12.05 3.78 -9.57
C HIS A 311 13.29 3.61 -8.69
N PHE A 312 13.07 3.48 -7.39
CA PHE A 312 14.09 3.14 -6.40
C PHE A 312 13.72 1.79 -5.76
N ALA A 313 14.54 0.75 -5.96
CA ALA A 313 14.35 -0.57 -5.34
C ALA A 313 15.46 -0.81 -4.33
N THR A 314 15.25 -0.36 -3.09
CA THR A 314 16.27 -0.38 -2.04
C THR A 314 15.69 -0.24 -0.63
N HIS A 315 16.51 -0.50 0.38
CA HIS A 315 16.20 -0.26 1.79
C HIS A 315 15.82 1.22 2.03
N GLY A 316 14.57 1.45 2.38
CA GLY A 316 14.10 2.71 2.96
C GLY A 316 14.22 2.70 4.48
N LEU A 317 14.77 3.78 5.05
CA LEU A 317 14.82 4.03 6.49
C LEU A 317 13.74 5.04 6.86
N LEU A 318 12.88 4.71 7.82
CA LEU A 318 11.87 5.61 8.35
C LEU A 318 12.11 5.80 9.85
N ASN A 319 12.50 7.02 10.24
CA ASN A 319 12.67 7.40 11.63
C ASN A 319 11.47 8.22 12.07
N GLU A 320 10.88 7.88 13.23
CA GLU A 320 9.65 8.51 13.72
C GLU A 320 9.86 9.42 14.92
N SER A 321 10.99 9.29 15.63
CA SER A 321 11.41 10.29 16.62
C SER A 321 12.01 11.52 15.93
N GLN A 322 12.55 11.33 14.73
CA GLN A 322 13.17 12.34 13.88
C GLN A 322 12.82 12.09 12.39
N PRO A 323 11.61 12.46 11.92
CA PRO A 323 11.18 12.28 10.53
C PRO A 323 12.14 12.85 9.48
N GLU A 324 12.91 13.89 9.82
CA GLU A 324 13.95 14.49 8.99
C GLU A 324 15.12 13.55 8.66
N LEU A 325 15.35 12.52 9.49
CA LEU A 325 16.35 11.48 9.27
C LEU A 325 15.82 10.27 8.50
N SER A 326 14.57 10.31 8.03
CA SER A 326 14.05 9.31 7.07
C SER A 326 14.70 9.49 5.70
N GLY A 327 14.81 8.41 4.92
CA GLY A 327 15.51 8.44 3.64
C GLY A 327 15.65 7.08 2.96
N LEU A 328 16.44 7.03 1.89
CA LEU A 328 16.75 5.82 1.13
C LEU A 328 18.24 5.50 1.22
N VAL A 329 18.59 4.22 1.39
CA VAL A 329 19.98 3.76 1.45
C VAL A 329 20.41 3.30 0.07
N PHE A 330 21.49 3.89 -0.46
CA PHE A 330 22.15 3.47 -1.69
C PHE A 330 23.55 2.93 -1.37
N SER A 331 24.32 2.56 -2.40
CA SER A 331 25.63 1.91 -2.25
C SER A 331 26.55 2.67 -1.28
N LEU A 332 26.94 1.96 -0.22
CA LEU A 332 27.79 2.45 0.87
C LEU A 332 29.28 2.32 0.56
N TYR A 333 29.62 1.80 -0.62
CA TYR A 333 30.98 1.56 -1.11
C TYR A 333 31.07 1.85 -2.62
N ASP A 334 32.28 2.11 -3.13
CA ASP A 334 32.60 2.04 -4.57
C ASP A 334 33.22 0.69 -4.98
N GLU A 335 33.47 0.50 -6.27
CA GLU A 335 34.12 -0.67 -6.87
C GLU A 335 35.49 -1.02 -6.27
N GLN A 336 36.15 -0.06 -5.61
CA GLN A 336 37.46 -0.23 -4.99
C GLN A 336 37.36 -0.65 -3.50
N GLY A 337 36.14 -0.78 -2.97
CA GLY A 337 35.88 -1.05 -1.55
C GLY A 337 35.99 0.18 -0.66
N THR A 338 36.01 1.38 -1.24
CA THR A 338 36.09 2.64 -0.48
C THR A 338 34.69 3.05 -0.03
N GLU A 339 34.51 3.30 1.26
CA GLU A 339 33.22 3.74 1.81
C GLU A 339 32.71 5.05 1.18
N LYS A 340 31.38 5.17 1.10
CA LYS A 340 30.64 6.30 0.52
C LYS A 340 29.44 6.69 1.38
N ALA A 341 29.09 7.97 1.35
CA ALA A 341 27.83 8.49 1.87
C ALA A 341 26.65 8.06 0.97
N GLY A 342 26.20 6.82 1.10
CA GLY A 342 25.10 6.25 0.31
C GLY A 342 23.70 6.66 0.76
N PHE A 343 23.53 7.31 1.92
CA PHE A 343 22.20 7.65 2.45
C PHE A 343 21.65 8.95 1.84
N LEU A 344 20.54 8.83 1.09
CA LEU A 344 19.75 9.94 0.57
C LEU A 344 18.72 10.36 1.62
N GLN A 345 18.98 11.47 2.32
CA GLN A 345 18.11 11.96 3.39
C GLN A 345 16.87 12.69 2.84
N LEU A 346 15.83 12.86 3.66
CA LEU A 346 14.67 13.67 3.31
C LEU A 346 15.04 15.11 2.90
N SER A 347 16.07 15.68 3.52
CA SER A 347 16.67 16.98 3.14
C SER A 347 17.25 16.97 1.71
N ASP A 348 17.83 15.87 1.26
CA ASP A 348 18.30 15.71 -0.12
C ASP A 348 17.11 15.63 -1.09
N ILE A 349 16.09 14.86 -0.71
CA ILE A 349 14.88 14.65 -1.51
C ILE A 349 14.13 15.97 -1.74
N PHE A 350 14.01 16.83 -0.71
CA PHE A 350 13.44 18.18 -0.86
C PHE A 350 14.24 19.12 -1.77
N ASN A 351 15.51 18.82 -2.06
CA ASN A 351 16.35 19.59 -3.00
C ASN A 351 16.41 18.97 -4.41
N LEU A 352 15.74 17.83 -4.66
CA LEU A 352 15.59 17.28 -6.00
C LEU A 352 14.68 18.17 -6.86
N THR A 353 14.89 18.15 -8.17
CA THR A 353 13.94 18.68 -9.15
C THR A 353 13.59 17.56 -10.11
N LEU A 354 12.35 17.10 -10.03
CA LEU A 354 11.78 16.03 -10.84
C LEU A 354 10.76 16.59 -11.84
N SER A 355 10.40 15.77 -12.81
CA SER A 355 9.21 15.97 -13.65
C SER A 355 8.53 14.61 -13.83
N ALA A 356 8.41 13.91 -12.70
CA ALA A 356 7.98 12.53 -12.65
C ALA A 356 6.46 12.45 -12.53
N ASP A 357 5.85 11.71 -13.44
CA ASP A 357 4.47 11.28 -13.34
C ASP A 357 4.33 10.26 -12.19
N LEU A 358 5.39 9.49 -11.91
CA LEU A 358 5.41 8.47 -10.87
C LEU A 358 6.81 8.30 -10.25
N VAL A 359 6.88 8.31 -8.92
CA VAL A 359 8.00 7.74 -8.16
C VAL A 359 7.55 6.39 -7.58
N VAL A 360 8.41 5.37 -7.66
CA VAL A 360 8.20 4.07 -7.01
C VAL A 360 9.30 3.83 -5.98
N LEU A 361 8.89 3.50 -4.76
CA LEU A 361 9.73 3.19 -3.60
C LEU A 361 9.53 1.71 -3.24
N SER A 362 10.23 0.85 -3.98
CA SER A 362 10.22 -0.60 -3.78
C SER A 362 11.22 -1.04 -2.71
N ALA A 363 10.89 -2.13 -2.01
CA ALA A 363 11.63 -2.67 -0.86
C ALA A 363 11.86 -1.72 0.34
N CYS A 364 11.06 -0.66 0.48
CA CYS A 364 11.03 0.17 1.69
C CYS A 364 10.54 -0.64 2.91
N GLN A 365 11.13 -0.36 4.08
CA GLN A 365 10.88 -1.10 5.30
C GLN A 365 10.42 -0.13 6.41
N THR A 366 9.11 -0.08 6.72
CA THR A 366 8.69 0.50 8.00
C THR A 366 9.20 -0.39 9.14
N GLY A 367 9.61 0.22 10.26
CA GLY A 367 10.31 -0.46 11.34
C GLY A 367 9.43 -1.47 12.10
N VAL A 368 9.51 -2.75 11.72
CA VAL A 368 8.76 -3.84 12.37
C VAL A 368 9.11 -3.91 13.86
N GLY A 369 8.12 -3.64 14.72
CA GLY A 369 8.25 -3.74 16.18
C GLY A 369 8.51 -2.44 16.94
N GLN A 370 8.54 -1.28 16.27
CA GLN A 370 8.54 0.04 16.92
C GLN A 370 7.12 0.64 16.96
N GLU A 371 6.90 1.76 17.66
CA GLU A 371 5.59 2.38 17.89
C GLU A 371 5.08 3.15 16.66
N ILE A 372 4.82 2.46 15.53
CA ILE A 372 4.62 3.08 14.20
C ILE A 372 3.57 4.21 14.21
N ARG A 373 4.04 5.46 14.11
CA ARG A 373 3.23 6.68 13.96
C ARG A 373 3.09 7.15 12.52
N GLY A 374 3.85 6.60 11.58
CA GLY A 374 3.73 6.87 10.13
C GLY A 374 4.29 8.21 9.65
N GLU A 375 4.63 9.13 10.56
CA GLU A 375 5.11 10.48 10.24
C GLU A 375 6.36 10.49 9.34
N GLY A 376 7.26 9.52 9.52
CA GLY A 376 8.42 9.31 8.63
C GLY A 376 8.01 8.93 7.20
N LEU A 377 7.04 8.01 7.04
CA LEU A 377 6.53 7.60 5.71
C LEU A 377 5.87 8.78 4.99
N VAL A 378 4.98 9.49 5.68
CA VAL A 378 4.29 10.66 5.14
C VAL A 378 5.26 11.81 4.84
N SER A 379 6.34 11.95 5.61
CA SER A 379 7.39 12.93 5.30
C SER A 379 8.18 12.55 4.04
N LEU A 380 8.52 11.26 3.88
CA LEU A 380 9.21 10.75 2.68
C LEU A 380 8.37 10.92 1.41
N THR A 381 7.07 10.58 1.43
CA THR A 381 6.21 10.74 0.24
C THR A 381 5.90 12.21 -0.06
N ARG A 382 5.73 13.06 0.96
CA ARG A 382 5.67 14.52 0.79
C ARG A 382 6.95 15.09 0.18
N GLY A 383 8.12 14.56 0.54
CA GLY A 383 9.41 14.94 -0.03
C GLY A 383 9.44 14.76 -1.55
N PHE A 384 9.11 13.56 -2.03
CA PHE A 384 9.06 13.29 -3.47
C PHE A 384 7.96 14.09 -4.19
N MET A 385 6.78 14.29 -3.58
CA MET A 385 5.74 15.14 -4.17
C MET A 385 6.20 16.60 -4.29
N TYR A 386 6.85 17.16 -3.26
CA TYR A 386 7.41 18.52 -3.29
C TYR A 386 8.52 18.66 -4.34
N ALA A 387 9.34 17.62 -4.54
CA ALA A 387 10.35 17.56 -5.59
C ALA A 387 9.78 17.53 -7.03
N GLY A 388 8.45 17.39 -7.21
CA GLY A 388 7.79 17.36 -8.52
C GLY A 388 7.37 15.97 -9.00
N ALA A 389 7.03 15.05 -8.08
CA ALA A 389 6.39 13.78 -8.40
C ALA A 389 4.85 13.86 -8.25
N GLU A 390 4.09 13.56 -9.31
CA GLU A 390 2.61 13.52 -9.24
C GLU A 390 2.06 12.36 -8.40
N ARG A 391 2.80 11.26 -8.34
CA ARG A 391 2.37 10.00 -7.71
C ARG A 391 3.56 9.38 -7.00
N VAL A 392 3.31 8.77 -5.84
CA VAL A 392 4.29 7.94 -5.12
C VAL A 392 3.66 6.61 -4.79
N VAL A 393 4.20 5.53 -5.35
CA VAL A 393 3.93 4.16 -4.87
C VAL A 393 5.02 3.81 -3.88
N VAL A 394 4.65 3.25 -2.73
CA VAL A 394 5.61 2.86 -1.68
C VAL A 394 5.21 1.55 -1.01
N SER A 395 6.20 0.71 -0.72
CA SER A 395 6.03 -0.49 0.09
C SER A 395 6.03 -0.15 1.58
N LEU A 396 5.00 -0.62 2.29
CA LEU A 396 4.85 -0.47 3.74
C LEU A 396 5.80 -1.39 4.52
N TRP A 397 6.15 -2.55 3.98
CA TRP A 397 7.16 -3.44 4.54
C TRP A 397 7.95 -4.13 3.42
N ALA A 398 9.18 -4.55 3.73
CA ALA A 398 10.04 -5.18 2.74
C ALA A 398 9.56 -6.60 2.41
N VAL A 399 9.05 -6.77 1.19
CA VAL A 399 8.69 -8.06 0.58
C VAL A 399 9.64 -8.33 -0.60
N ALA A 400 10.94 -8.17 -0.37
CA ALA A 400 11.98 -8.27 -1.42
C ALA A 400 12.26 -9.74 -1.82
N ASP A 401 11.21 -10.45 -2.23
CA ASP A 401 11.20 -11.79 -2.81
C ASP A 401 10.69 -11.75 -4.26
N ASP A 402 10.52 -12.91 -4.88
CA ASP A 402 9.98 -13.02 -6.25
C ASP A 402 8.60 -12.35 -6.44
N SER A 403 7.77 -12.19 -5.39
CA SER A 403 6.44 -11.59 -5.52
C SER A 403 6.45 -10.08 -5.74
N THR A 404 7.43 -9.35 -5.19
CA THR A 404 7.58 -7.92 -5.52
C THR A 404 8.04 -7.75 -6.95
N SER A 405 8.94 -8.62 -7.45
CA SER A 405 9.33 -8.61 -8.86
C SER A 405 8.16 -8.95 -9.79
N GLU A 406 7.32 -9.93 -9.43
CA GLU A 406 6.09 -10.30 -10.15
C GLU A 406 5.06 -9.15 -10.16
N LEU A 407 4.77 -8.58 -8.98
CA LEU A 407 3.86 -7.45 -8.80
C LEU A 407 4.30 -6.26 -9.65
N MET A 408 5.58 -5.88 -9.57
CA MET A 408 6.09 -4.72 -10.29
C MET A 408 6.20 -4.98 -11.80
N GLN A 409 6.56 -6.18 -12.24
CA GLN A 409 6.52 -6.51 -13.67
C GLN A 409 5.10 -6.36 -14.25
N ASN A 410 4.09 -6.91 -13.56
CA ASN A 410 2.68 -6.82 -13.99
C ASN A 410 2.16 -5.37 -13.92
N TYR A 411 2.56 -4.61 -12.89
CA TYR A 411 2.19 -3.21 -12.73
C TYR A 411 2.76 -2.33 -13.85
N TYR A 412 4.06 -2.50 -14.16
CA TYR A 412 4.72 -1.74 -15.21
C TYR A 412 4.21 -2.14 -16.61
N GLN A 413 3.85 -3.42 -16.85
CA GLN A 413 3.18 -3.82 -18.09
C GLN A 413 1.86 -3.05 -18.30
N LYS A 414 1.00 -2.98 -17.27
CA LYS A 414 -0.28 -2.26 -17.35
C LYS A 414 -0.08 -0.76 -17.67
N ILE A 415 0.82 -0.06 -16.98
CA ILE A 415 1.01 1.39 -17.18
C ILE A 415 1.83 1.77 -18.42
N LEU A 416 2.70 0.87 -18.94
CA LEU A 416 3.57 1.15 -20.09
C LEU A 416 3.11 0.54 -21.42
N GLN A 417 2.36 -0.57 -21.39
CA GLN A 417 1.95 -1.32 -22.59
C GLN A 417 0.43 -1.39 -22.79
N MET A 418 -0.35 -1.12 -21.73
CA MET A 418 -1.82 -1.04 -21.78
C MET A 418 -2.34 0.38 -21.46
N ASP A 419 -1.46 1.39 -21.43
CA ASP A 419 -1.74 2.81 -21.09
C ASP A 419 -2.65 3.01 -19.86
N SER A 420 -2.60 2.07 -18.91
CA SER A 420 -3.54 2.03 -17.78
C SER A 420 -3.21 3.10 -16.75
N ASN A 421 -4.26 3.66 -16.11
CA ASN A 421 -4.09 4.63 -15.03
C ASN A 421 -3.28 4.01 -13.87
N PRO A 422 -2.21 4.65 -13.36
CA PRO A 422 -1.36 4.10 -12.30
C PRO A 422 -2.08 3.69 -11.00
N ALA A 423 -3.19 4.34 -10.62
CA ALA A 423 -3.99 3.93 -9.45
C ALA A 423 -4.77 2.64 -9.74
N THR A 424 -5.42 2.57 -10.90
CA THR A 424 -6.20 1.42 -11.35
C THR A 424 -5.31 0.21 -11.66
N ALA A 425 -4.16 0.41 -12.29
CA ALA A 425 -3.19 -0.64 -12.57
C ALA A 425 -2.66 -1.31 -11.30
N MET A 426 -2.37 -0.54 -10.24
CA MET A 426 -1.98 -1.09 -8.94
C MET A 426 -3.10 -1.93 -8.34
N ARG A 427 -4.34 -1.41 -8.37
CA ARG A 427 -5.53 -2.13 -7.90
C ARG A 427 -5.73 -3.46 -8.65
N GLU A 428 -5.57 -3.47 -9.97
CA GLU A 428 -5.72 -4.69 -10.78
C GLU A 428 -4.70 -5.76 -10.40
N VAL A 429 -3.41 -5.42 -10.29
CA VAL A 429 -2.38 -6.40 -9.89
C VAL A 429 -2.65 -6.94 -8.48
N GLN A 430 -3.09 -6.09 -7.55
CA GLN A 430 -3.47 -6.53 -6.21
C GLN A 430 -4.68 -7.48 -6.22
N LEU A 431 -5.64 -7.29 -7.13
CA LEU A 431 -6.78 -8.20 -7.32
C LEU A 431 -6.40 -9.50 -8.05
N GLU A 432 -5.42 -9.46 -8.96
CA GLU A 432 -4.84 -10.63 -9.63
C GLU A 432 -4.07 -11.50 -8.62
N MET A 433 -3.23 -10.89 -7.78
CA MET A 433 -2.51 -11.59 -6.70
C MET A 433 -3.46 -12.14 -5.61
N LEU A 434 -4.54 -11.43 -5.26
CA LEU A 434 -5.59 -11.92 -4.37
C LEU A 434 -6.28 -13.19 -4.89
N GLN A 435 -6.27 -13.42 -6.21
CA GLN A 435 -6.80 -14.62 -6.86
C GLN A 435 -5.76 -15.74 -7.04
N SER A 436 -4.48 -15.49 -6.74
CA SER A 436 -3.40 -16.49 -6.88
C SER A 436 -3.45 -17.55 -5.78
N ASP A 437 -3.37 -18.84 -6.16
CA ASP A 437 -3.26 -19.97 -5.24
C ASP A 437 -2.06 -19.88 -4.27
N THR A 438 -1.02 -19.11 -4.63
CA THR A 438 0.24 -19.01 -3.85
C THR A 438 0.52 -17.62 -3.29
N ARG A 439 -0.09 -16.55 -3.85
CA ARG A 439 0.17 -15.14 -3.46
C ARG A 439 -1.06 -14.38 -2.91
N ASN A 440 -2.17 -15.06 -2.64
CA ASN A 440 -3.40 -14.45 -2.11
C ASN A 440 -3.31 -13.83 -0.70
N ALA A 441 -2.30 -14.19 0.11
CA ALA A 441 -2.10 -13.60 1.42
C ALA A 441 -1.79 -12.09 1.31
N PRO A 442 -2.45 -11.21 2.09
CA PRO A 442 -2.21 -9.77 2.10
C PRO A 442 -0.74 -9.36 2.30
N PHE A 443 0.07 -10.22 2.93
CA PHE A 443 1.52 -10.10 3.00
C PHE A 443 2.18 -9.73 1.66
N PHE A 444 1.73 -10.32 0.54
CA PHE A 444 2.35 -10.14 -0.78
C PHE A 444 1.81 -8.93 -1.53
N TRP A 445 0.49 -8.72 -1.52
CA TRP A 445 -0.16 -7.70 -2.37
C TRP A 445 -0.50 -6.40 -1.65
N ALA A 446 -0.78 -6.44 -0.34
CA ALA A 446 -1.13 -5.25 0.44
C ALA A 446 0.04 -4.33 0.90
N PRO A 447 1.35 -4.63 0.75
CA PRO A 447 2.40 -3.67 1.15
C PRO A 447 2.38 -2.41 0.30
N PHE A 448 2.01 -2.51 -0.98
CA PHE A 448 2.14 -1.40 -1.92
C PHE A 448 0.93 -0.47 -1.85
N VAL A 449 1.17 0.75 -1.36
CA VAL A 449 0.17 1.81 -1.30
C VAL A 449 0.44 2.88 -2.35
N PHE A 450 -0.58 3.17 -3.15
CA PHE A 450 -0.58 4.27 -4.10
C PHE A 450 -0.92 5.60 -3.38
N GLN A 451 -0.14 6.64 -3.64
CA GLN A 451 -0.37 8.00 -3.13
C GLN A 451 -0.29 9.07 -4.23
N GLY A 452 -1.12 10.11 -4.15
CA GLY A 452 -1.05 11.27 -5.05
C GLY A 452 -2.18 11.33 -6.09
N GLU A 453 -1.87 11.75 -7.31
CA GLU A 453 -2.86 11.99 -8.37
C GLU A 453 -3.45 10.71 -8.97
N TRP A 454 -4.77 10.56 -8.88
CA TRP A 454 -5.52 9.41 -9.41
C TRP A 454 -6.29 9.67 -10.70
N LYS A 455 -6.56 10.93 -11.07
CA LYS A 455 -7.48 11.25 -12.19
C LYS A 455 -6.82 11.09 -13.56
N THR A 456 -5.52 11.36 -13.65
CA THR A 456 -4.73 11.30 -14.88
C THR A 456 -3.78 10.11 -14.87
N GLY A 457 -3.55 9.53 -16.05
CA GLY A 457 -2.53 8.51 -16.28
C GLY A 457 -1.11 9.10 -16.35
N LEU A 458 -0.17 8.32 -16.90
CA LEU A 458 1.13 8.85 -17.31
C LEU A 458 0.95 9.90 -18.42
N SER A 459 1.87 10.86 -18.50
CA SER A 459 1.80 11.95 -19.48
C SER A 459 2.19 11.46 -20.88
N THR A 460 1.49 11.97 -21.90
CA THR A 460 1.77 11.70 -23.32
C THR A 460 2.50 12.88 -23.96
N ARG A 461 3.30 12.61 -24.99
CA ARG A 461 4.01 13.61 -25.82
C ARG A 461 3.47 13.59 -27.24
#